data_AF-A0A8T4MYA7-F1
#
_entry.id   AF-A0A8T4MYA7-F1
#
_cell.length_a   1.000
_cell.length_b   1.000
_cell.length_c   1.000
_cell.angle_alpha   90.00
_cell.angle_beta   90.00
_cell.angle_gamma   90.00
#
_symmetry.space_group_name_H-M   'P 1'
#
loop_
_entity.id
_entity.type
_entity.pdbx_description
1 polymer ?
#
loop_
_entity_poly.entity_id
_entity_poly.type
_entity_poly.pdbx_seq_one_letter_code
_entity_poly.pdbx_strand_id
1 'polypeptide(L)'
;MVLELVVLLLSIPTGLLIAWLAKDELIDGFVYIKILFVLSLIGIIFFENEVTILSLGFICIVSYISVLKRFDKKWAVERKR
;
A
#
# COMPACT_ATOMS: atom_id res chain seq x y z
N MET A 1 22.34 9.81 13.99
CA MET A 1 22.09 10.98 13.10
C MET A 1 22.51 10.78 11.65
N VAL A 2 23.82 10.74 11.31
CA VAL A 2 24.23 10.63 9.88
C VAL A 2 23.75 9.33 9.22
N LEU A 3 23.88 8.19 9.90
CA LEU A 3 23.39 6.89 9.41
C LEU A 3 21.87 6.89 9.23
N GLU A 4 21.12 7.45 10.18
CA GLU A 4 19.65 7.53 10.13
C GLU A 4 19.18 8.36 8.93
N LEU A 5 19.85 9.48 8.64
CA LEU A 5 19.59 10.31 7.47
C LEU A 5 19.86 9.56 6.15
N VAL A 6 20.94 8.77 6.09
CA VAL A 6 21.25 7.94 4.91
C VAL A 6 20.19 6.86 4.71
N VAL A 7 19.78 6.18 5.78
CA VAL A 7 18.70 5.18 5.72
C VAL A 7 17.38 5.82 5.28
N LEU A 8 17.06 7.01 5.79
CA LEU A 8 15.86 7.75 5.41
C LEU A 8 15.89 8.22 3.95
N LEU A 9 17.07 8.56 3.41
CA LEU A 9 17.22 8.89 2.00
C LEU A 9 17.10 7.66 1.09
N LEU A 10 17.61 6.50 1.54
CA LEU A 10 17.54 5.24 0.79
C LEU A 10 16.15 4.58 0.86
N SER A 11 15.33 4.88 1.86
CA SER A 11 13.97 4.33 1.95
C SER A 11 13.06 4.84 0.83
N ILE A 12 13.29 6.05 0.32
CA ILE A 12 12.54 6.63 -0.81
C ILE A 12 12.71 5.82 -2.11
N PRO A 13 13.93 5.64 -2.67
CA PRO A 13 14.13 4.87 -3.89
C PRO A 13 13.80 3.39 -3.69
N THR A 14 14.06 2.83 -2.50
CA THR A 14 13.71 1.45 -2.19
C THR A 14 12.20 1.24 -2.20
N GLY A 15 11.43 2.16 -1.60
CA GLY A 15 9.96 2.12 -1.63
C GLY A 15 9.41 2.23 -3.05
N LEU A 16 9.98 3.11 -3.88
CA LEU A 16 9.60 3.24 -5.29
C LEU A 16 9.94 1.98 -6.10
N LEU A 17 11.11 1.37 -5.85
CA LEU A 17 11.52 0.12 -6.50
C LEU A 17 10.56 -1.02 -6.15
N ILE A 18 10.22 -1.17 -4.87
CA ILE A 18 9.27 -2.20 -4.40
C ILE A 18 7.89 -1.95 -5.03
N ALA A 19 7.40 -0.71 -5.05
CA ALA A 19 6.13 -0.38 -5.68
C ALA A 19 6.12 -0.72 -7.19
N TRP A 20 7.24 -0.51 -7.88
CA TRP A 20 7.38 -0.85 -9.29
C TRP A 20 7.43 -2.37 -9.54
N LEU A 21 8.08 -3.13 -8.66
CA LEU A 21 8.13 -4.60 -8.75
C LEU A 21 6.78 -5.25 -8.42
N ALA A 22 6.06 -4.72 -7.43
CA ALA A 22 4.78 -5.24 -6.97
C ALA A 22 3.57 -4.80 -7.83
N LYS A 23 3.78 -3.98 -8.88
CA LYS A 23 2.68 -3.46 -9.71
C LYS A 23 1.88 -4.55 -10.43
N ASP A 24 2.56 -5.64 -10.83
CA ASP A 24 1.92 -6.74 -11.58
C ASP A 24 1.02 -7.55 -10.62
N GLU A 25 1.48 -7.78 -9.39
CA GLU A 25 0.71 -8.41 -8.29
C GLU A 25 -0.51 -7.57 -7.87
N LEU A 26 -0.52 -6.27 -8.14
CA LEU A 26 -1.65 -5.39 -7.81
C LEU A 26 -2.92 -5.76 -8.59
N ILE A 27 -2.76 -6.30 -9.79
CA ILE A 27 -3.87 -6.73 -10.66
C ILE A 27 -4.41 -8.08 -10.18
N ASP A 28 -3.52 -9.04 -9.96
CA ASP A 28 -3.87 -10.41 -9.56
C ASP A 28 -4.34 -10.48 -8.10
N GLY A 29 -3.75 -9.67 -7.22
CA GLY A 29 -4.05 -9.59 -5.79
C GLY A 29 -5.21 -8.65 -5.42
N PHE A 30 -5.93 -8.08 -6.38
CA PHE A 30 -6.93 -7.04 -6.14
C PHE A 30 -8.01 -7.42 -5.13
N VAL A 31 -8.47 -8.68 -5.15
CA VAL A 31 -9.47 -9.20 -4.21
C VAL A 31 -8.97 -9.07 -2.77
N TYR A 32 -7.71 -9.40 -2.52
CA TYR A 32 -7.08 -9.31 -1.21
C TYR A 32 -6.89 -7.86 -0.77
N ILE A 33 -6.50 -6.95 -1.68
CA ILE A 33 -6.37 -5.51 -1.39
C ILE A 33 -7.72 -4.93 -0.97
N LYS A 34 -8.80 -5.31 -1.65
CA LYS A 34 -10.16 -4.88 -1.29
C LYS A 34 -10.58 -5.41 0.08
N ILE A 35 -10.28 -6.68 0.39
CA ILE A 35 -10.53 -7.26 1.71
C ILE A 35 -9.74 -6.51 2.79
N LEU A 36 -8.46 -6.25 2.55
CA LEU A 36 -7.58 -5.48 3.45
C LEU A 36 -8.14 -4.09 3.73
N PHE A 37 -8.62 -3.38 2.71
CA PHE A 37 -9.25 -2.07 2.88
C PHE A 37 -10.48 -2.16 3.79
N VAL A 38 -11.39 -3.10 3.54
CA VAL A 38 -12.60 -3.27 4.36
C VAL A 38 -12.26 -3.67 5.80
N LEU A 39 -11.35 -4.63 5.99
CA LEU A 39 -10.91 -5.06 7.31
C LEU A 39 -10.21 -3.93 8.08
N SER A 40 -9.43 -3.09 7.40
CA SER A 40 -8.77 -1.95 8.01
C SER A 40 -9.78 -0.90 8.51
N LEU A 41 -10.84 -0.61 7.74
CA LEU A 41 -11.92 0.30 8.17
C LEU A 41 -12.68 -0.24 9.38
N ILE A 42 -13.03 -1.53 9.36
CA ILE A 42 -13.67 -2.19 10.50
C ILE A 42 -12.73 -2.12 11.71
N GLY A 43 -11.45 -2.45 11.53
CA GLY A 43 -10.48 -2.40 12.62
C GLY A 43 -10.36 -0.99 13.24
N ILE A 44 -10.36 0.07 12.44
CA ILE A 44 -10.31 1.45 12.98
C ILE A 44 -11.53 1.76 13.86
N ILE A 45 -12.70 1.21 13.54
CA ILE A 45 -13.94 1.45 14.30
C ILE A 45 -13.97 0.63 15.60
N PHE A 46 -13.40 -0.58 15.60
CA PHE A 46 -13.50 -1.52 16.72
C PHE A 46 -12.32 -1.50 17.70
N PHE A 47 -11.15 -1.03 17.29
CA PHE A 47 -9.97 -0.97 18.15
C PHE A 47 -9.82 0.43 18.77
N GLU A 48 -9.51 0.48 20.07
CA GLU A 48 -9.31 1.73 20.81
C GLU A 48 -7.83 2.10 21.01
N ASN A 49 -6.91 1.20 20.67
CA ASN A 49 -5.48 1.43 20.86
C ASN A 49 -4.93 2.35 19.76
N GLU A 50 -4.33 3.48 20.16
CA GLU A 50 -3.79 4.51 19.25
C GLU A 50 -2.79 3.94 18.23
N VAL A 51 -1.87 3.06 18.66
CA VAL A 51 -0.86 2.46 17.78
C VAL A 51 -1.51 1.54 16.76
N THR A 52 -2.52 0.77 17.19
CA THR A 52 -3.29 -0.11 16.30
C THR A 52 -4.10 0.70 15.30
N ILE A 53 -4.77 1.77 15.74
CA ILE A 53 -5.55 2.66 14.87
C ILE A 53 -4.65 3.32 13.83
N LEU A 54 -3.47 3.82 14.23
CA LEU A 54 -2.50 4.42 13.30
C LEU A 54 -1.99 3.40 12.28
N SER A 55 -1.69 2.18 12.72
CA SER A 55 -1.23 1.10 11.84
C SER A 55 -2.31 0.68 10.83
N LEU A 56 -3.56 0.54 11.29
CA LEU A 56 -4.70 0.23 10.44
C LEU A 56 -5.04 1.39 9.50
N GLY A 57 -4.90 2.63 9.95
CA GLY A 57 -5.02 3.83 9.13
C GLY A 57 -4.00 3.86 8.00
N PHE A 58 -2.74 3.52 8.30
CA PHE A 58 -1.70 3.37 7.29
C PHE A 58 -2.06 2.29 6.26
N ILE A 59 -2.48 1.10 6.71
CA ILE A 59 -2.92 0.01 5.84
C ILE A 59 -4.11 0.43 4.97
N CYS A 60 -5.06 1.16 5.55
CA CYS A 60 -6.23 1.69 4.86
C CYS A 60 -5.82 2.67 3.74
N ILE A 61 -4.88 3.57 4.00
CA ILE A 61 -4.37 4.52 2.99
C ILE A 61 -3.63 3.76 1.87
N VAL A 62 -2.75 2.82 2.21
CA VAL A 62 -1.99 2.05 1.22
C VAL A 62 -2.91 1.20 0.35
N SER A 63 -3.88 0.52 0.95
CA SER A 63 -4.86 -0.28 0.22
C SER A 63 -5.76 0.58 -0.67
N TYR A 64 -6.20 1.76 -0.19
CA TYR A 64 -6.94 2.72 -1.00
C TYR A 64 -6.15 3.23 -2.21
N ILE A 65 -4.90 3.66 -2.01
CA ILE A 65 -4.03 4.12 -3.10
C ILE A 65 -3.80 2.98 -4.12
N SER A 66 -3.63 1.75 -3.64
CA SER A 66 -3.47 0.58 -4.49
C SER A 66 -4.71 0.32 -5.36
N VAL A 67 -5.91 0.47 -4.79
CA VAL A 67 -7.17 0.39 -5.54
C VAL A 67 -7.27 1.48 -6.60
N LEU A 68 -6.88 2.73 -6.29
CA LEU A 68 -6.88 3.83 -7.26
C LEU A 68 -5.88 3.59 -8.40
N LYS A 69 -4.67 3.14 -8.05
CA LYS A 69 -3.57 2.92 -9.01
C LYS A 69 -3.84 1.80 -10.00
N ARG A 70 -4.76 0.88 -9.69
CA ARG A 70 -5.24 -0.12 -10.65
C ARG A 70 -5.86 0.49 -11.91
N PHE A 71 -6.57 1.61 -11.80
CA PHE A 71 -7.25 2.22 -12.95
C PHE A 71 -6.31 3.08 -13.81
N ASP A 72 -5.08 3.31 -13.35
CA ASP A 72 -4.09 4.08 -14.08
C ASP A 72 -3.47 3.22 -15.19
N LYS A 73 -3.86 3.50 -16.45
CA LYS A 73 -3.35 2.82 -17.65
C LYS A 73 -1.83 2.83 -17.78
N LYS A 74 -1.11 3.78 -17.14
CA LYS A 74 0.37 3.80 -17.14
C LYS A 74 0.97 2.75 -16.21
N TRP A 75 0.22 2.31 -15.20
CA TRP A 75 0.67 1.39 -14.15
C TRP A 75 0.11 -0.02 -14.33
N ALA A 76 -1.18 -0.14 -14.63
CA ALA A 76 -1.80 -1.39 -15.03
C ALA A 76 -1.66 -1.58 -16.54
N VAL A 77 -0.48 -1.99 -16.99
CA VAL A 77 -0.37 -2.53 -18.35
C VAL A 77 -1.19 -3.79 -18.36
N GLU A 78 -2.42 -3.68 -18.87
CA GLU A 78 -3.24 -4.79 -19.34
C GLU A 78 -2.36 -5.57 -20.33
N ARG A 79 -1.61 -6.57 -19.85
CA ARG A 79 -1.15 -7.63 -20.73
C ARG A 79 -2.42 -8.36 -21.11
N LYS A 80 -3.01 -7.94 -22.24
CA LYS A 80 -3.98 -8.73 -22.99
C LYS A 80 -3.40 -10.15 -23.06
N ARG A 81 -3.90 -11.04 -22.21
CA ARG A 81 -3.76 -12.48 -22.43
C ARG A 81 -4.79 -12.86 -23.48
#